data_AF-A0A7U2MZE3-F1
#
_entry.id   AF-A0A7U2MZE3-F1
#
_cell.length_a   1.000
_cell.length_b   1.000
_cell.length_c   1.000
_cell.angle_alpha   90.00
_cell.angle_beta   90.00
_cell.angle_gamma   90.00
#
_symmetry.space_group_name_H-M   'P 1'
#
loop_
_entity.id
_entity.type
_entity.pdbx_description
1 polymer ?
#
loop_
_entity_poly.entity_id
_entity_poly.type
_entity_poly.pdbx_seq_one_letter_code
_entity_poly.pdbx_strand_id
1 'polypeptide(L)'
;MPVTFKVAKHEAEKWWAQKATTPGEFLERTSPRDYRRSKRIVQSSFEKLPFYDTHDLQDRHITPSENGLVRAIFSAYSSHYNLVLRPEDVWFSILSQLGFYVNAHAEELRSYFVSHEGQKELTVKSAIRDFGALAMAMTEQIQENVKDPELREWIMPAFSTTTTSDKIVSAILMMGVLQKYFSYKMCLMCGIPSVTLLGERDDWVLLLSKIDKIPELGEEPTQFTTLLRPILQHFISSFDNPSSPDTVDFWQRSVHSQGGGSGPSYLSGWVTAFCFWDAEGRPLYRQDTVANGLGGNLDGIWYHRVDTDEIPSGYNTVPVKVDDFGNVYMTKMLAGLVGIEATPITSASGQEAGSLNTIQPVAGWWMYEIDSGEEEAREKEKRQLKAEMNSIEAASADWANDPQLSERYWKLFSKHRDLELV
;
A
#
# COMPACT_ATOMS: atom_id res chain seq x y z
N MET A 1 -24.88 -3.17 -3.21
CA MET A 1 -24.33 -4.43 -3.73
C MET A 1 -22.96 -4.13 -4.32
N PRO A 2 -21.95 -4.98 -4.10
CA PRO A 2 -20.64 -4.84 -4.73
C PRO A 2 -20.72 -4.85 -6.26
N VAL A 3 -19.71 -4.26 -6.91
CA VAL A 3 -19.57 -4.28 -8.37
C VAL A 3 -18.20 -4.80 -8.77
N THR A 4 -18.16 -5.69 -9.76
CA THR A 4 -16.93 -6.27 -10.33
C THR A 4 -16.92 -6.04 -11.84
N PHE A 5 -15.79 -5.60 -12.39
CA PHE A 5 -15.65 -5.33 -13.82
C PHE A 5 -14.22 -5.59 -14.33
N LYS A 6 -14.10 -6.00 -15.60
CA LYS A 6 -12.82 -6.20 -16.29
C LYS A 6 -12.25 -4.85 -16.73
N VAL A 7 -10.97 -4.63 -16.45
CA VAL A 7 -10.21 -3.42 -16.82
C VAL A 7 -9.15 -3.72 -17.89
N ALA A 8 -8.69 -4.97 -17.99
CA ALA A 8 -7.84 -5.45 -19.08
C ALA A 8 -8.40 -6.74 -19.70
N LYS A 9 -7.86 -7.11 -20.87
CA LYS A 9 -8.32 -8.27 -21.66
C LYS A 9 -7.61 -9.59 -21.34
N HIS A 10 -6.53 -9.53 -20.55
CA HIS A 10 -5.84 -10.72 -20.06
C HIS A 10 -6.45 -11.20 -18.73
N GLU A 11 -6.16 -12.43 -18.34
CA GLU A 11 -6.51 -12.93 -17.00
C GLU A 11 -5.52 -12.46 -15.93
N ALA A 12 -5.78 -12.86 -14.69
CA ALA A 12 -4.97 -12.51 -13.54
C ALA A 12 -3.82 -13.50 -13.30
N GLU A 13 -2.63 -12.95 -13.06
CA GLU A 13 -1.43 -13.69 -12.67
C GLU A 13 -1.50 -14.21 -11.23
N LYS A 14 -0.68 -15.20 -10.92
CA LYS A 14 -0.62 -15.78 -9.58
C LYS A 14 0.21 -14.90 -8.62
N TRP A 15 -0.27 -14.69 -7.39
CA TRP A 15 0.52 -14.03 -6.34
C TRP A 15 1.62 -14.94 -5.80
N TRP A 16 2.87 -14.46 -5.78
CA TRP A 16 4.06 -15.24 -5.37
C TRP A 16 4.73 -14.72 -4.09
N ALA A 17 4.41 -13.52 -3.61
CA ALA A 17 5.10 -12.93 -2.48
C ALA A 17 4.81 -13.71 -1.18
N GLN A 18 5.83 -13.92 -0.35
CA GLN A 18 5.70 -14.73 0.86
C GLN A 18 4.77 -14.03 1.87
N LYS A 19 3.82 -14.78 2.43
CA LYS A 19 3.06 -14.30 3.59
C LYS A 19 3.94 -14.21 4.84
N ALA A 20 3.48 -13.51 5.87
CA ALA A 20 4.03 -13.66 7.21
C ALA A 20 3.32 -14.81 7.96
N THR A 21 4.01 -15.37 8.95
CA THR A 21 3.56 -16.52 9.74
C THR A 21 3.31 -16.19 11.21
N THR A 22 3.93 -15.11 11.72
CA THR A 22 3.75 -14.62 13.10
C THR A 22 3.56 -13.11 13.14
N PRO A 23 2.88 -12.55 14.16
CA PRO A 23 2.71 -11.09 14.30
C PRO A 23 4.03 -10.33 14.43
N GLY A 24 5.08 -10.95 14.98
CA GLY A 24 6.43 -10.38 15.08
C GLY A 24 7.11 -10.27 13.72
N GLU A 25 7.18 -11.37 12.97
CA GLU A 25 7.70 -11.41 11.60
C GLU A 25 6.94 -10.45 10.67
N PHE A 26 5.63 -10.31 10.87
CA PHE A 26 4.79 -9.36 10.13
C PHE A 26 5.17 -7.91 10.48
N LEU A 27 5.27 -7.56 11.77
CA LEU A 27 5.69 -6.22 12.20
C LEU A 27 7.12 -5.90 11.71
N GLU A 28 8.05 -6.85 11.80
CA GLU A 28 9.43 -6.72 11.28
C GLU A 28 9.47 -6.40 9.79
N ARG A 29 8.58 -7.02 9.00
CA ARG A 29 8.51 -6.84 7.53
C ARG A 29 7.61 -5.67 7.09
N THR A 30 6.83 -5.08 7.99
CA THR A 30 5.97 -3.90 7.73
C THR A 30 6.63 -2.61 8.22
N SER A 31 7.15 -2.62 9.45
CA SER A 31 7.93 -1.55 10.07
C SER A 31 9.17 -2.15 10.75
N PRO A 32 10.27 -2.35 10.00
CA PRO A 32 11.54 -2.81 10.56
C PRO A 32 12.07 -1.87 11.66
N ARG A 33 11.62 -0.61 11.68
CA ARG A 33 11.90 0.40 12.70
C ARG A 33 11.16 0.11 14.00
N ASP A 34 9.84 0.03 13.95
CA ASP A 34 9.02 -0.15 15.16
C ASP A 34 9.22 -1.53 15.79
N TYR A 35 9.47 -2.56 14.99
CA TYR A 35 9.86 -3.88 15.49
C TYR A 35 11.14 -3.82 16.35
N ARG A 36 12.20 -3.15 15.87
CA ARG A 36 13.45 -2.99 16.62
C ARG A 36 13.34 -2.08 17.86
N ARG A 37 12.31 -1.23 17.92
CA ARG A 37 11.95 -0.45 19.12
C ARG A 37 10.99 -1.18 20.07
N SER A 38 10.49 -2.35 19.70
CA SER A 38 9.60 -3.16 20.54
C SER A 38 10.41 -4.06 21.49
N LYS A 39 10.09 -4.00 22.79
CA LYS A 39 10.55 -4.99 23.78
C LYS A 39 9.79 -6.32 23.64
N ARG A 40 8.49 -6.20 23.36
CA ARG A 40 7.55 -7.29 23.08
C ARG A 40 6.31 -6.72 22.41
N ILE A 41 5.62 -7.53 21.61
CA ILE A 41 4.22 -7.28 21.28
C ILE A 41 3.38 -7.53 22.54
N VAL A 42 2.46 -6.62 22.82
CA VAL A 42 1.49 -6.66 23.92
C VAL A 42 0.18 -7.26 23.43
N GLN A 43 -0.27 -6.82 22.25
CA GLN A 43 -1.39 -7.41 21.50
C GLN A 43 -1.32 -7.01 20.02
N SER A 44 -2.00 -7.73 19.13
CA SER A 44 -2.14 -7.38 17.71
C SER A 44 -3.45 -7.91 17.11
N SER A 45 -3.84 -7.39 15.95
CA SER A 45 -4.95 -7.92 15.15
C SER A 45 -4.70 -9.31 14.56
N PHE A 46 -3.49 -9.86 14.71
CA PHE A 46 -3.01 -11.06 14.01
C PHE A 46 -2.72 -12.24 14.96
N GLU A 47 -2.98 -12.08 16.26
CA GLU A 47 -2.88 -13.14 17.27
C GLU A 47 -4.05 -14.14 17.21
N LYS A 48 -3.81 -15.37 17.68
CA LYS A 48 -4.91 -16.32 17.89
C LYS A 48 -5.80 -15.86 19.03
N LEU A 49 -7.06 -15.57 18.72
CA LEU A 49 -8.07 -15.29 19.75
C LEU A 49 -8.43 -16.59 20.49
N PRO A 50 -8.41 -16.65 21.83
CA PRO A 50 -8.62 -17.89 22.58
C PRO A 50 -10.05 -18.48 22.48
N PHE A 51 -10.95 -17.82 21.75
CA PHE A 51 -12.35 -18.25 21.53
C PHE A 51 -12.67 -18.56 20.06
N TYR A 52 -11.70 -18.40 19.14
CA TYR A 52 -11.86 -18.70 17.71
C TYR A 52 -10.63 -19.47 17.21
N ASP A 53 -10.82 -20.57 16.49
CA ASP A 53 -9.68 -21.39 16.04
C ASP A 53 -8.88 -20.76 14.87
N THR A 54 -9.42 -19.73 14.23
CA THR A 54 -8.80 -18.97 13.14
C THR A 54 -7.48 -18.29 13.55
N HIS A 55 -6.41 -18.55 12.81
CA HIS A 55 -5.16 -17.81 12.81
C HIS A 55 -5.06 -17.02 11.51
N ASP A 56 -5.29 -15.70 11.53
CA ASP A 56 -5.24 -14.84 10.33
C ASP A 56 -3.96 -15.04 9.49
N LEU A 57 -2.81 -15.28 10.12
CA LEU A 57 -1.54 -15.48 9.42
C LEU A 57 -1.26 -16.93 8.99
N GLN A 58 -1.93 -17.92 9.58
CA GLN A 58 -1.77 -19.32 9.18
C GLN A 58 -2.80 -19.73 8.12
N ASP A 59 -4.00 -19.18 8.20
CA ASP A 59 -5.14 -19.55 7.34
C ASP A 59 -5.20 -18.70 6.07
N ARG A 60 -4.97 -17.38 6.17
CA ARG A 60 -4.98 -16.45 5.03
C ARG A 60 -3.56 -16.23 4.48
N HIS A 61 -3.46 -15.68 3.27
CA HIS A 61 -2.17 -15.36 2.65
C HIS A 61 -1.90 -13.87 2.67
N ILE A 62 -1.44 -13.37 3.83
CA ILE A 62 -1.19 -11.95 4.03
C ILE A 62 0.31 -11.66 3.94
N THR A 63 0.71 -10.93 2.90
CA THR A 63 2.07 -10.41 2.72
C THR A 63 2.21 -9.06 3.42
N PRO A 64 3.19 -8.86 4.32
CA PRO A 64 3.50 -7.56 4.94
C PRO A 64 3.77 -6.46 3.91
N SER A 65 3.34 -5.23 4.18
CA SER A 65 3.55 -4.08 3.30
C SER A 65 3.44 -2.75 4.03
N GLU A 66 4.47 -1.92 3.95
CA GLU A 66 4.52 -0.61 4.61
C GLU A 66 3.37 0.34 4.18
N ASN A 67 2.86 0.20 2.96
CA ASN A 67 1.66 0.89 2.48
C ASN A 67 0.77 -0.06 1.67
N GLY A 68 -0.20 -0.69 2.35
CA GLY A 68 -1.06 -1.71 1.75
C GLY A 68 -1.90 -1.25 0.55
N LEU A 69 -2.42 -0.01 0.55
CA LEU A 69 -3.25 0.47 -0.57
C LEU A 69 -2.41 0.74 -1.83
N VAL A 70 -1.38 1.56 -1.69
CA VAL A 70 -0.57 2.02 -2.83
C VAL A 70 0.22 0.86 -3.42
N ARG A 71 0.79 -0.03 -2.58
CA ARG A 71 1.50 -1.22 -3.06
C ARG A 71 0.54 -2.25 -3.67
N ALA A 72 -0.69 -2.43 -3.15
CA ALA A 72 -1.69 -3.31 -3.79
C ALA A 72 -2.11 -2.80 -5.17
N ILE A 73 -2.45 -1.52 -5.33
CA ILE A 73 -2.79 -0.92 -6.63
C ILE A 73 -1.61 -1.02 -7.60
N PHE A 74 -0.40 -0.70 -7.13
CA PHE A 74 0.83 -0.78 -7.92
C PHE A 74 1.13 -2.21 -8.41
N SER A 75 0.98 -3.22 -7.55
CA SER A 75 1.16 -4.63 -7.92
C SER A 75 0.02 -5.17 -8.80
N ALA A 76 -1.24 -4.80 -8.54
CA ALA A 76 -2.38 -5.19 -9.37
C ALA A 76 -2.20 -4.73 -10.81
N TYR A 77 -1.71 -3.50 -11.01
CA TYR A 77 -1.42 -2.94 -12.32
C TYR A 77 -0.14 -3.53 -12.95
N SER A 78 0.97 -3.57 -12.20
CA SER A 78 2.30 -3.91 -12.76
C SER A 78 2.58 -5.42 -12.81
N SER A 79 1.68 -6.24 -12.26
CA SER A 79 1.81 -7.70 -12.20
C SER A 79 0.45 -8.41 -12.25
N HIS A 80 -0.57 -7.76 -12.81
CA HIS A 80 -1.83 -8.38 -13.23
C HIS A 80 -2.60 -9.15 -12.16
N TYR A 81 -2.74 -8.60 -10.96
CA TYR A 81 -3.64 -9.18 -9.95
C TYR A 81 -5.01 -8.51 -10.00
N ASN A 82 -6.09 -9.27 -9.82
CA ASN A 82 -7.40 -8.65 -9.64
C ASN A 82 -7.37 -7.81 -8.36
N LEU A 83 -7.93 -6.60 -8.40
CA LEU A 83 -7.92 -5.69 -7.26
C LEU A 83 -9.28 -5.70 -6.55
N VAL A 84 -9.27 -5.90 -5.24
CA VAL A 84 -10.45 -5.73 -4.38
C VAL A 84 -10.21 -4.52 -3.48
N LEU A 85 -11.21 -3.63 -3.36
CA LEU A 85 -11.18 -2.48 -2.45
C LEU A 85 -12.51 -2.34 -1.70
N ARG A 86 -12.43 -2.01 -0.40
CA ARG A 86 -13.57 -1.52 0.40
C ARG A 86 -13.52 0.00 0.58
N PRO A 87 -14.64 0.65 0.94
CA PRO A 87 -14.65 2.05 1.36
C PRO A 87 -13.66 2.34 2.50
N GLU A 88 -13.49 1.41 3.45
CA GLU A 88 -12.52 1.53 4.54
C GLU A 88 -11.07 1.44 4.07
N ASP A 89 -10.78 0.62 3.05
CA ASP A 89 -9.42 0.48 2.50
C ASP A 89 -8.95 1.78 1.83
N VAL A 90 -9.88 2.58 1.30
CA VAL A 90 -9.57 3.93 0.79
C VAL A 90 -9.61 4.97 1.91
N TRP A 91 -10.59 4.91 2.82
CA TRP A 91 -10.70 5.86 3.93
C TRP A 91 -9.53 5.82 4.91
N PHE A 92 -8.99 4.63 5.21
CA PHE A 92 -7.83 4.51 6.10
C PHE A 92 -6.54 5.06 5.46
N SER A 93 -6.39 4.98 4.14
CA SER A 93 -5.27 5.62 3.43
C SER A 93 -5.41 7.15 3.36
N ILE A 94 -6.63 7.68 3.38
CA ILE A 94 -6.88 9.12 3.52
C ILE A 94 -6.58 9.56 4.95
N LEU A 95 -7.04 8.81 5.96
CA LEU A 95 -6.77 9.11 7.36
C LEU A 95 -5.28 9.02 7.73
N SER A 96 -4.51 8.11 7.14
CA SER A 96 -3.08 8.00 7.47
C SER A 96 -2.29 9.22 7.00
N GLN A 97 -2.59 9.66 5.77
CA GLN A 97 -2.08 10.88 5.16
C GLN A 97 -2.47 12.14 5.96
N LEU A 98 -3.75 12.29 6.31
CA LEU A 98 -4.19 13.37 7.22
C LEU A 98 -3.50 13.31 8.59
N GLY A 99 -3.19 12.10 9.08
CA GLY A 99 -2.47 11.90 10.33
C GLY A 99 -1.04 12.44 10.29
N PHE A 100 -0.36 12.43 9.15
CA PHE A 100 0.96 13.10 9.02
C PHE A 100 0.80 14.62 9.09
N TYR A 101 -0.11 15.19 8.30
CA TYR A 101 -0.38 16.62 8.29
C TYR A 101 -0.81 17.16 9.67
N VAL A 102 -1.81 16.53 10.30
CA VAL A 102 -2.33 16.97 11.60
C VAL A 102 -1.30 16.84 12.72
N ASN A 103 -0.39 15.85 12.66
CA ASN A 103 0.71 15.75 13.62
C ASN A 103 1.79 16.83 13.40
N ALA A 104 2.08 17.21 12.16
CA ALA A 104 3.02 18.29 11.84
C ALA A 104 2.46 19.68 12.24
N HIS A 105 1.18 19.92 11.99
CA HIS A 105 0.48 21.19 12.25
C HIS A 105 -0.31 21.19 13.59
N ALA A 106 0.06 20.33 14.54
CA ALA A 106 -0.76 20.01 15.73
C ALA A 106 -1.10 21.22 16.62
N GLU A 107 -0.20 22.21 16.75
CA GLU A 107 -0.45 23.42 17.55
C GLU A 107 -1.25 24.47 16.77
N GLU A 108 -1.08 24.56 15.45
CA GLU A 108 -1.84 25.46 14.57
C GLU A 108 -3.32 25.03 14.50
N LEU A 109 -3.55 23.72 14.45
CA LEU A 109 -4.88 23.10 14.40
C LEU A 109 -5.50 22.83 15.78
N ARG A 110 -4.78 23.13 16.88
CA ARG A 110 -5.22 22.81 18.26
C ARG A 110 -6.64 23.30 18.55
N SER A 111 -6.94 24.55 18.21
CA SER A 111 -8.21 25.20 18.49
C SER A 111 -9.40 24.63 17.69
N TYR A 112 -9.13 23.96 16.56
CA TYR A 112 -10.13 23.28 15.75
C TYR A 112 -10.49 21.91 16.33
N PHE A 113 -9.50 21.16 16.83
CA PHE A 113 -9.70 19.80 17.36
C PHE A 113 -10.06 19.73 18.84
N VAL A 114 -9.49 20.60 19.69
CA VAL A 114 -9.60 20.47 21.15
C VAL A 114 -9.75 21.81 21.89
N SER A 115 -10.66 21.83 22.87
CA SER A 115 -10.86 22.97 23.78
C SER A 115 -9.91 22.97 24.98
N HIS A 116 -8.71 22.38 24.86
CA HIS A 116 -7.74 22.27 25.96
C HIS A 116 -6.28 22.36 25.50
N GLU A 117 -5.46 22.93 26.38
CA GLU A 117 -4.00 22.88 26.29
C GLU A 117 -3.51 21.51 26.81
N GLY A 118 -2.38 21.03 26.29
CA GLY A 118 -1.87 19.69 26.63
C GLY A 118 -2.60 18.55 25.91
N GLN A 119 -2.88 17.46 26.64
CA GLN A 119 -3.45 16.19 26.17
C GLN A 119 -4.47 15.60 27.18
N LYS A 120 -5.31 14.65 26.75
CA LYS A 120 -6.39 14.03 27.56
C LYS A 120 -6.66 12.56 27.16
N GLU A 121 -7.05 11.71 28.13
CA GLU A 121 -7.09 10.23 28.05
C GLU A 121 -8.54 9.63 27.94
N LEU A 122 -8.73 8.48 27.27
CA LEU A 122 -10.04 7.81 26.92
C LEU A 122 -9.91 6.25 26.75
N THR A 123 -11.01 5.44 26.72
CA THR A 123 -10.95 3.92 26.75
C THR A 123 -12.21 3.13 26.23
N VAL A 124 -12.11 2.05 25.39
CA VAL A 124 -13.22 1.17 24.83
C VAL A 124 -12.75 -0.31 24.43
N LYS A 125 -13.61 -1.31 24.03
CA LYS A 125 -13.28 -2.78 23.74
C LYS A 125 -14.20 -3.63 22.73
N SER A 126 -13.69 -4.67 21.98
CA SER A 126 -14.32 -5.95 21.36
C SER A 126 -14.14 -6.32 19.81
N ALA A 127 -14.31 -7.61 19.32
CA ALA A 127 -13.79 -8.27 18.02
C ALA A 127 -14.58 -9.59 17.51
N ILE A 128 -14.39 -10.50 16.46
CA ILE A 128 -13.71 -10.85 15.10
C ILE A 128 -14.07 -12.39 14.69
N ARG A 129 -13.92 -13.22 13.57
CA ARG A 129 -13.68 -13.42 12.04
C ARG A 129 -14.11 -14.93 11.61
N ASP A 130 -13.95 -15.69 10.45
CA ASP A 130 -13.75 -15.60 8.93
C ASP A 130 -13.68 -17.02 8.14
N PHE A 131 -13.59 -17.13 6.75
CA PHE A 131 -13.32 -18.34 5.85
C PHE A 131 -12.79 -18.00 4.37
N GLY A 132 -12.30 -18.94 3.48
CA GLY A 132 -11.65 -18.61 2.14
C GLY A 132 -11.47 -19.68 0.98
N ALA A 133 -10.38 -19.62 0.14
CA ALA A 133 -9.72 -20.63 -0.78
C ALA A 133 -9.82 -20.73 -2.39
N LEU A 134 -8.63 -20.86 -3.06
CA LEU A 134 -8.23 -21.56 -4.35
C LEU A 134 -8.48 -21.05 -5.86
N ALA A 135 -7.77 -21.54 -6.94
CA ALA A 135 -7.57 -20.81 -8.26
C ALA A 135 -7.20 -21.47 -9.67
N MET A 136 -7.46 -22.75 -10.04
CA MET A 136 -6.71 -23.60 -11.03
C MET A 136 -6.38 -23.15 -12.49
N ALA A 137 -6.80 -21.99 -13.00
CA ALA A 137 -6.96 -21.71 -14.45
C ALA A 137 -5.69 -21.69 -15.36
N MET A 138 -4.48 -21.38 -14.85
CA MET A 138 -3.36 -20.92 -15.71
C MET A 138 -2.70 -21.96 -16.65
N THR A 139 -3.29 -23.15 -16.84
CA THR A 139 -2.77 -24.17 -17.78
C THR A 139 -3.47 -24.20 -19.15
N GLU A 140 -4.55 -23.43 -19.30
CA GLU A 140 -5.50 -23.51 -20.43
C GLU A 140 -5.04 -22.70 -21.65
N GLN A 141 -4.56 -21.47 -21.43
CA GLN A 141 -4.21 -20.45 -22.45
C GLN A 141 -3.28 -20.92 -23.60
N ILE A 142 -2.45 -21.94 -23.39
CA ILE A 142 -1.50 -22.45 -24.39
C ILE A 142 -2.21 -23.31 -25.47
N GLN A 143 -3.39 -23.89 -25.19
CA GLN A 143 -4.12 -24.70 -26.17
C GLN A 143 -4.73 -23.83 -27.30
N GLU A 144 -5.07 -22.59 -27.01
CA GLU A 144 -6.00 -21.76 -27.82
C GLU A 144 -5.39 -21.20 -29.13
N ASN A 145 -4.06 -21.25 -29.28
CA ASN A 145 -3.32 -20.46 -30.28
C ASN A 145 -2.56 -21.29 -31.33
N VAL A 146 -2.90 -22.58 -31.51
CA VAL A 146 -2.29 -23.48 -32.50
C VAL A 146 -3.32 -24.01 -33.51
N LYS A 147 -2.91 -24.20 -34.77
CA LYS A 147 -3.81 -24.63 -35.88
C LYS A 147 -4.28 -26.07 -35.79
N ASP A 148 -3.47 -26.91 -35.17
CA ASP A 148 -3.78 -28.30 -34.86
C ASP A 148 -4.11 -28.34 -33.36
N PRO A 149 -5.37 -28.65 -32.97
CA PRO A 149 -5.80 -28.63 -31.59
C PRO A 149 -5.20 -29.78 -30.76
N GLU A 150 -4.71 -30.85 -31.40
CA GLU A 150 -4.08 -31.99 -30.73
C GLU A 150 -2.56 -31.77 -30.52
N LEU A 151 -1.97 -30.78 -31.20
CA LEU A 151 -0.54 -30.47 -31.16
C LEU A 151 0.03 -30.29 -29.74
N ARG A 152 -0.74 -29.68 -28.81
CA ARG A 152 -0.33 -29.53 -27.41
C ARG A 152 -0.32 -30.88 -26.69
N GLU A 153 -1.29 -31.76 -26.93
CA GLU A 153 -1.34 -33.09 -26.30
C GLU A 153 -0.29 -34.05 -26.90
N TRP A 154 0.05 -33.87 -28.18
CA TRP A 154 1.11 -34.63 -28.85
C TRP A 154 2.53 -34.25 -28.39
N ILE A 155 2.79 -32.96 -28.10
CA ILE A 155 4.11 -32.46 -27.66
C ILE A 155 4.28 -32.58 -26.14
N MET A 156 3.21 -32.46 -25.35
CA MET A 156 3.30 -32.52 -23.90
C MET A 156 3.38 -33.98 -23.42
N PRO A 157 4.44 -34.37 -22.67
CA PRO A 157 4.62 -35.77 -22.28
C PRO A 157 3.51 -36.25 -21.34
N ALA A 158 3.09 -37.50 -21.53
CA ALA A 158 2.05 -38.18 -20.76
C ALA A 158 2.46 -39.64 -20.41
N PHE A 159 3.76 -39.89 -20.28
CA PHE A 159 4.29 -41.21 -19.92
C PHE A 159 4.12 -41.48 -18.42
N SER A 160 4.14 -42.76 -18.02
CA SER A 160 4.01 -43.17 -16.61
C SER A 160 5.14 -42.68 -15.69
N THR A 161 6.21 -42.14 -16.25
CA THR A 161 7.35 -41.53 -15.54
C THR A 161 7.38 -39.99 -15.60
N THR A 162 6.43 -39.35 -16.29
CA THR A 162 6.46 -37.91 -16.55
C THR A 162 6.12 -37.08 -15.31
N THR A 163 7.06 -36.21 -14.92
CA THR A 163 6.88 -35.21 -13.84
C THR A 163 6.35 -33.88 -14.36
N THR A 164 5.96 -32.99 -13.45
CA THR A 164 5.64 -31.58 -13.77
C THR A 164 6.83 -30.84 -14.39
N SER A 165 8.06 -31.20 -14.02
CA SER A 165 9.28 -30.61 -14.60
C SER A 165 9.41 -30.95 -16.08
N ASP A 166 9.19 -32.22 -16.45
CA ASP A 166 9.28 -32.69 -17.84
C ASP A 166 8.22 -32.04 -18.74
N LYS A 167 7.04 -31.74 -18.18
CA LYS A 167 5.98 -30.97 -18.86
C LYS A 167 6.39 -29.52 -19.11
N ILE A 168 7.01 -28.85 -18.12
CA ILE A 168 7.54 -27.49 -18.29
C ILE A 168 8.68 -27.48 -19.32
N VAL A 169 9.58 -28.46 -19.28
CA VAL A 169 10.65 -28.62 -20.27
C VAL A 169 10.08 -28.80 -21.68
N SER A 170 9.06 -29.65 -21.87
CA SER A 170 8.45 -29.82 -23.21
C SER A 170 7.75 -28.57 -23.72
N ALA A 171 7.08 -27.80 -22.86
CA ALA A 171 6.50 -26.51 -23.23
C ALA A 171 7.57 -25.49 -23.68
N ILE A 172 8.71 -25.42 -22.99
CA ILE A 172 9.84 -24.55 -23.37
C ILE A 172 10.48 -25.03 -24.68
N LEU A 173 10.60 -26.35 -24.88
CA LEU A 173 11.08 -26.92 -26.15
C LEU A 173 10.12 -26.63 -27.31
N MET A 174 8.80 -26.67 -27.09
CA MET A 174 7.77 -26.30 -28.07
C MET A 174 7.95 -24.85 -28.53
N MET A 175 8.12 -23.91 -27.60
CA MET A 175 8.43 -22.51 -27.91
C MET A 175 9.73 -22.41 -28.73
N GLY A 176 10.77 -23.14 -28.32
CA GLY A 176 12.06 -23.21 -29.03
C GLY A 176 11.97 -23.75 -30.46
N VAL A 177 11.13 -24.75 -30.73
CA VAL A 177 10.92 -25.29 -32.09
C VAL A 177 10.19 -24.27 -32.97
N LEU A 178 9.21 -23.55 -32.43
CA LEU A 178 8.35 -22.64 -33.19
C LEU A 178 8.93 -21.21 -33.38
N GLN A 179 10.13 -20.93 -32.85
CA GLN A 179 10.79 -19.61 -32.86
C GLN A 179 11.06 -18.98 -34.25
N LYS A 180 10.89 -19.73 -35.35
CA LYS A 180 10.98 -19.20 -36.73
C LYS A 180 9.65 -18.72 -37.29
N TYR A 181 8.55 -19.01 -36.60
CA TYR A 181 7.18 -18.67 -37.01
C TYR A 181 6.53 -17.64 -36.06
N PHE A 182 6.97 -17.59 -34.80
CA PHE A 182 6.55 -16.61 -33.81
C PHE A 182 7.74 -15.83 -33.25
N SER A 183 7.55 -14.53 -33.01
CA SER A 183 8.54 -13.67 -32.35
C SER A 183 8.16 -13.47 -30.89
N TYR A 184 8.98 -13.98 -29.96
CA TYR A 184 8.71 -13.91 -28.53
C TYR A 184 9.30 -12.64 -27.91
N LYS A 185 8.51 -11.58 -27.84
CA LYS A 185 8.84 -10.36 -27.08
C LYS A 185 8.15 -10.38 -25.73
N MET A 186 8.91 -10.60 -24.65
CA MET A 186 8.44 -10.30 -23.30
C MET A 186 8.43 -8.77 -23.09
N CYS A 187 7.33 -8.13 -23.49
CA CYS A 187 6.85 -6.98 -22.73
C CYS A 187 6.21 -7.52 -21.45
N LEU A 188 6.58 -6.97 -20.30
CA LEU A 188 5.63 -6.90 -19.20
C LEU A 188 4.43 -6.10 -19.74
N MET A 189 3.27 -6.72 -19.81
CA MET A 189 2.04 -5.95 -19.96
C MET A 189 1.79 -5.23 -18.63
N CYS A 190 1.04 -4.14 -18.68
CA CYS A 190 0.63 -3.40 -17.49
C CYS A 190 -0.87 -3.12 -17.59
N GLY A 191 -1.59 -3.33 -16.49
CA GLY A 191 -3.04 -3.24 -16.43
C GLY A 191 -3.61 -4.14 -15.34
N ILE A 192 -4.56 -3.62 -14.59
CA ILE A 192 -5.36 -4.40 -13.63
C ILE A 192 -6.31 -5.30 -14.46
N PRO A 193 -6.40 -6.63 -14.24
CA PRO A 193 -7.28 -7.49 -15.03
C PRO A 193 -8.75 -7.22 -14.74
N SER A 194 -9.12 -7.15 -13.46
CA SER A 194 -10.43 -6.75 -12.97
C SER A 194 -10.35 -5.99 -11.65
N VAL A 195 -11.34 -5.16 -11.38
CA VAL A 195 -11.52 -4.46 -10.12
C VAL A 195 -12.86 -4.88 -9.51
N THR A 196 -12.88 -5.06 -8.19
CA THR A 196 -14.09 -5.25 -7.39
C THR A 196 -14.17 -4.18 -6.31
N LEU A 197 -15.22 -3.35 -6.36
CA LEU A 197 -15.55 -2.41 -5.29
C LEU A 197 -16.59 -3.07 -4.38
N LEU A 198 -16.20 -3.31 -3.13
CA LEU A 198 -17.07 -3.86 -2.09
C LEU A 198 -17.95 -2.78 -1.45
N GLY A 199 -18.89 -3.20 -0.61
CA GLY A 199 -19.94 -2.34 -0.03
C GLY A 199 -21.08 -2.07 -1.01
N GLU A 200 -21.76 -0.95 -0.83
CA GLU A 200 -22.76 -0.41 -1.75
C GLU A 200 -22.31 0.94 -2.31
N ARG A 201 -22.86 1.34 -3.47
CA ARG A 201 -22.61 2.64 -4.10
C ARG A 201 -22.70 3.81 -3.11
N ASP A 202 -23.66 3.74 -2.19
CA ASP A 202 -23.91 4.81 -1.23
C ASP A 202 -22.85 4.89 -0.10
N ASP A 203 -22.11 3.81 0.17
CA ASP A 203 -20.92 3.87 1.04
C ASP A 203 -19.79 4.69 0.38
N TRP A 204 -19.68 4.60 -0.95
CA TRP A 204 -18.71 5.39 -1.73
C TRP A 204 -19.16 6.85 -1.89
N VAL A 205 -20.47 7.12 -1.98
CA VAL A 205 -21.04 8.47 -1.88
C VAL A 205 -20.80 9.07 -0.49
N LEU A 206 -20.99 8.28 0.57
CA LEU A 206 -20.68 8.67 1.94
C LEU A 206 -19.18 8.98 2.10
N LEU A 207 -18.29 8.15 1.54
CA LEU A 207 -16.85 8.40 1.51
C LEU A 207 -16.50 9.72 0.82
N LEU A 208 -17.12 10.02 -0.33
CA LEU A 208 -16.97 11.30 -1.03
C LEU A 208 -17.45 12.48 -0.17
N SER A 209 -18.57 12.35 0.55
CA SER A 209 -19.03 13.42 1.47
C SER A 209 -18.09 13.63 2.66
N LYS A 210 -17.36 12.60 3.10
CA LYS A 210 -16.42 12.71 4.23
C LYS A 210 -15.16 13.51 3.91
N ILE A 211 -14.76 13.60 2.64
CA ILE A 211 -13.62 14.46 2.24
C ILE A 211 -13.98 15.95 2.21
N ASP A 212 -15.27 16.32 2.22
CA ASP A 212 -15.71 17.73 2.27
C ASP A 212 -15.32 18.44 3.58
N LYS A 213 -14.95 17.69 4.62
CA LYS A 213 -14.41 18.23 5.88
C LYS A 213 -12.90 18.47 5.90
N ILE A 214 -12.16 18.00 4.89
CA ILE A 214 -10.70 18.14 4.83
C ILE A 214 -10.26 19.60 4.53
N PRO A 215 -10.91 20.37 3.62
CA PRO A 215 -10.54 21.76 3.35
C PRO A 215 -10.61 22.71 4.55
N GLU A 216 -11.41 22.38 5.57
CA GLU A 216 -11.51 23.18 6.80
C GLU A 216 -10.19 23.20 7.62
N LEU A 217 -9.22 22.35 7.26
CA LEU A 217 -7.90 22.27 7.89
C LEU A 217 -6.83 23.15 7.23
N GLY A 218 -7.05 23.73 6.03
CA GLY A 218 -6.08 24.63 5.39
C GLY A 218 -5.87 24.41 3.87
N GLU A 219 -4.89 25.13 3.31
CA GLU A 219 -4.62 25.15 1.86
C GLU A 219 -4.08 23.81 1.32
N GLU A 220 -3.11 23.18 2.00
CA GLU A 220 -2.62 21.86 1.62
C GLU A 220 -3.70 20.76 1.71
N PRO A 221 -4.47 20.65 2.81
CA PRO A 221 -5.67 19.81 2.86
C PRO A 221 -6.68 20.10 1.73
N THR A 222 -6.86 21.36 1.33
CA THR A 222 -7.73 21.73 0.20
C THR A 222 -7.18 21.21 -1.14
N GLN A 223 -5.87 21.29 -1.35
CA GLN A 223 -5.21 20.72 -2.53
C GLN A 223 -5.29 19.18 -2.55
N PHE A 224 -5.06 18.51 -1.42
CA PHE A 224 -5.25 17.06 -1.28
C PHE A 224 -6.70 16.64 -1.58
N THR A 225 -7.69 17.36 -1.05
CA THR A 225 -9.12 17.15 -1.36
C THR A 225 -9.41 17.30 -2.85
N THR A 226 -8.75 18.24 -3.52
CA THR A 226 -8.91 18.50 -4.96
C THR A 226 -8.39 17.33 -5.81
N LEU A 227 -7.33 16.65 -5.38
CA LEU A 227 -6.84 15.41 -6.02
C LEU A 227 -7.72 14.19 -5.72
N LEU A 228 -8.25 14.07 -4.50
CA LEU A 228 -9.11 12.93 -4.11
C LEU A 228 -10.49 12.95 -4.78
N ARG A 229 -11.09 14.13 -4.98
CA ARG A 229 -12.47 14.28 -5.47
C ARG A 229 -12.77 13.55 -6.80
N PRO A 230 -12.01 13.74 -7.90
CA PRO A 230 -12.25 13.01 -9.14
C PRO A 230 -12.07 11.49 -8.98
N ILE A 231 -11.09 11.04 -8.19
CA ILE A 231 -10.87 9.60 -7.92
C ILE A 231 -12.13 9.00 -7.29
N LEU A 232 -12.65 9.60 -6.22
CA LEU A 232 -13.85 9.10 -5.55
C LEU A 232 -15.11 9.21 -6.44
N GLN A 233 -15.20 10.23 -7.30
CA GLN A 233 -16.27 10.33 -8.29
C GLN A 233 -16.23 9.20 -9.33
N HIS A 234 -15.04 8.79 -9.79
CA HIS A 234 -14.90 7.64 -10.69
C HIS A 234 -15.09 6.28 -10.01
N PHE A 235 -14.79 6.16 -8.72
CA PHE A 235 -15.17 4.98 -7.93
C PHE A 235 -16.69 4.84 -7.87
N ILE A 236 -17.44 5.94 -7.68
CA ILE A 236 -18.91 5.94 -7.72
C ILE A 236 -19.41 5.66 -9.16
N SER A 237 -18.83 6.29 -10.19
CA SER A 237 -19.22 6.07 -11.58
C SER A 237 -18.99 4.62 -12.05
N SER A 238 -18.03 3.91 -11.42
CA SER A 238 -17.78 2.49 -11.65
C SER A 238 -18.94 1.58 -11.19
N PHE A 239 -19.83 2.02 -10.30
CA PHE A 239 -21.10 1.33 -10.00
C PHE A 239 -22.16 1.60 -11.06
N ASP A 240 -22.22 2.83 -11.56
CA ASP A 240 -23.24 3.27 -12.52
C ASP A 240 -22.96 2.77 -13.95
N ASN A 241 -21.67 2.70 -14.33
CA ASN A 241 -21.21 2.41 -15.69
C ASN A 241 -20.03 1.40 -15.76
N PRO A 242 -20.06 0.26 -15.04
CA PRO A 242 -18.91 -0.62 -14.79
C PRO A 242 -18.14 -1.12 -16.02
N SER A 243 -18.76 -1.18 -17.20
CA SER A 243 -18.12 -1.63 -18.44
C SER A 243 -17.99 -0.52 -19.49
N SER A 244 -18.06 0.75 -19.08
CA SER A 244 -17.83 1.89 -19.96
C SER A 244 -16.34 2.03 -20.33
N PRO A 245 -16.01 2.57 -21.52
CA PRO A 245 -14.63 2.90 -21.88
C PRO A 245 -13.98 3.86 -20.87
N ASP A 246 -14.75 4.80 -20.33
CA ASP A 246 -14.28 5.84 -19.41
C ASP A 246 -13.90 5.24 -18.04
N THR A 247 -14.71 4.33 -17.50
CA THR A 247 -14.35 3.53 -16.30
C THR A 247 -13.07 2.72 -16.56
N VAL A 248 -12.96 2.06 -17.71
CA VAL A 248 -11.77 1.26 -18.05
C VAL A 248 -10.52 2.12 -18.17
N ASP A 249 -10.59 3.27 -18.84
CA ASP A 249 -9.49 4.24 -18.95
C ASP A 249 -9.08 4.81 -17.59
N PHE A 250 -10.03 5.19 -16.73
CA PHE A 250 -9.75 5.64 -15.36
C PHE A 250 -8.92 4.61 -14.58
N TRP A 251 -9.30 3.33 -14.58
CA TRP A 251 -8.55 2.29 -13.87
C TRP A 251 -7.21 1.94 -14.54
N GLN A 252 -7.09 2.11 -15.86
CA GLN A 252 -5.80 2.02 -16.56
C GLN A 252 -4.85 3.20 -16.25
N ARG A 253 -5.38 4.37 -15.86
CA ARG A 253 -4.61 5.55 -15.39
C ARG A 253 -4.30 5.57 -13.89
N SER A 254 -4.63 4.49 -13.18
CA SER A 254 -4.30 4.33 -11.74
C SER A 254 -2.80 4.45 -11.48
N VAL A 255 -1.99 3.83 -12.34
CA VAL A 255 -0.55 3.70 -12.20
C VAL A 255 0.12 3.96 -13.55
N HIS A 256 1.20 4.74 -13.53
CA HIS A 256 2.17 4.80 -14.60
C HIS A 256 3.56 4.72 -13.98
N SER A 257 4.34 3.69 -14.35
CA SER A 257 5.68 3.46 -13.81
C SER A 257 6.74 3.92 -14.80
N GLN A 258 7.69 4.74 -14.34
CA GLN A 258 8.85 5.15 -15.13
C GLN A 258 10.13 4.75 -14.39
N GLY A 259 10.77 3.66 -14.82
CA GLY A 259 12.05 3.22 -14.27
C GLY A 259 13.21 4.10 -14.75
N GLY A 260 14.01 4.63 -13.82
CA GLY A 260 15.16 5.51 -14.09
C GLY A 260 16.42 4.83 -14.66
N GLY A 261 16.33 3.55 -15.08
CA GLY A 261 17.48 2.76 -15.52
C GLY A 261 18.40 2.41 -14.37
N SER A 262 19.41 3.26 -14.13
CA SER A 262 20.29 3.18 -12.93
C SER A 262 19.94 4.21 -11.86
N GLY A 263 19.00 5.12 -12.14
CA GLY A 263 18.39 6.03 -11.17
C GLY A 263 17.09 5.48 -10.57
N PRO A 264 16.46 6.21 -9.64
CA PRO A 264 15.23 5.80 -8.98
C PRO A 264 14.08 5.50 -9.94
N SER A 265 13.16 4.64 -9.48
CA SER A 265 11.92 4.35 -10.20
C SER A 265 10.79 5.21 -9.66
N TYR A 266 9.98 5.78 -10.55
CA TYR A 266 8.92 6.70 -10.17
C TYR A 266 7.54 6.12 -10.42
N LEU A 267 6.69 6.25 -9.42
CA LEU A 267 5.25 6.05 -9.49
C LEU A 267 4.58 7.37 -9.91
N SER A 268 3.68 7.30 -10.89
CA SER A 268 2.66 8.33 -11.18
C SER A 268 1.34 7.65 -11.57
N GLY A 269 0.38 8.41 -12.12
CA GLY A 269 -1.03 8.00 -12.17
C GLY A 269 -1.79 8.50 -10.94
N TRP A 270 -3.11 8.33 -10.88
CA TRP A 270 -3.90 8.93 -9.79
C TRP A 270 -3.60 8.34 -8.40
N VAL A 271 -2.96 7.17 -8.31
CA VAL A 271 -2.61 6.54 -7.03
C VAL A 271 -1.68 7.42 -6.17
N THR A 272 -0.87 8.31 -6.76
CA THR A 272 0.02 9.19 -5.99
C THR A 272 -0.72 10.24 -5.17
N ALA A 273 -2.02 10.46 -5.39
CA ALA A 273 -2.84 11.25 -4.47
C ALA A 273 -2.80 10.68 -3.04
N PHE A 274 -2.70 9.36 -2.87
CA PHE A 274 -2.59 8.69 -1.55
C PHE A 274 -1.17 8.78 -0.94
N CYS A 275 -0.26 9.51 -1.59
CA CYS A 275 1.09 9.85 -1.17
C CYS A 275 1.32 11.36 -1.28
N PHE A 276 0.42 12.17 -0.69
CA PHE A 276 0.47 13.62 -0.73
C PHE A 276 1.47 14.21 0.28
N TRP A 277 1.56 13.66 1.48
CA TRP A 277 2.55 14.02 2.51
C TRP A 277 3.48 12.87 2.84
N ASP A 278 4.73 13.20 3.18
CA ASP A 278 5.67 12.28 3.81
C ASP A 278 5.40 12.08 5.31
N ALA A 279 6.18 11.23 5.96
CA ALA A 279 6.03 10.89 7.37
C ALA A 279 6.30 12.06 8.35
N GLU A 280 6.95 13.14 7.87
CA GLU A 280 7.13 14.39 8.62
C GLU A 280 6.04 15.42 8.33
N GLY A 281 5.04 15.08 7.50
CA GLY A 281 3.92 15.93 7.13
C GLY A 281 4.26 16.98 6.06
N ARG A 282 5.36 16.85 5.32
CA ARG A 282 5.73 17.79 4.23
C ARG A 282 5.08 17.36 2.91
N PRO A 283 4.58 18.28 2.07
CA PRO A 283 3.94 17.93 0.82
C PRO A 283 4.93 17.41 -0.24
N LEU A 284 4.66 16.20 -0.74
CA LEU A 284 5.31 15.59 -1.90
C LEU A 284 4.75 16.15 -3.23
N TYR A 285 3.54 16.72 -3.21
CA TYR A 285 2.97 17.43 -4.36
C TYR A 285 3.71 18.74 -4.62
N ARG A 286 4.41 18.83 -5.76
CA ARG A 286 5.11 20.06 -6.19
C ARG A 286 4.55 20.60 -7.50
N GLN A 287 4.10 21.85 -7.46
CA GLN A 287 3.39 22.51 -8.56
C GLN A 287 4.27 22.76 -9.80
N ASP A 288 5.59 22.92 -9.61
CA ASP A 288 6.58 23.07 -10.68
C ASP A 288 6.73 21.79 -11.52
N THR A 289 6.80 20.65 -10.84
CA THR A 289 6.94 19.31 -11.42
C THR A 289 5.70 18.96 -12.22
N VAL A 290 4.52 19.28 -11.65
CA VAL A 290 3.21 19.19 -12.31
C VAL A 290 3.12 20.12 -13.53
N ALA A 291 3.55 21.38 -13.43
CA ALA A 291 3.50 22.34 -14.54
C ALA A 291 4.41 21.94 -15.73
N ASN A 292 5.48 21.20 -15.47
CA ASN A 292 6.34 20.61 -16.50
C ASN A 292 5.75 19.32 -17.14
N GLY A 293 4.52 18.92 -16.79
CA GLY A 293 3.86 17.73 -17.31
C GLY A 293 4.41 16.40 -16.77
N LEU A 294 5.22 16.45 -15.71
CA LEU A 294 5.86 15.27 -15.12
C LEU A 294 4.93 14.61 -14.09
N GLY A 295 3.86 13.98 -14.56
CA GLY A 295 2.82 13.41 -13.70
C GLY A 295 1.83 12.50 -14.42
N GLY A 296 0.78 12.10 -13.70
CA GLY A 296 -0.45 11.56 -14.31
C GLY A 296 -1.47 12.66 -14.57
N ASN A 297 -2.40 12.46 -15.50
CA ASN A 297 -3.54 13.38 -15.70
C ASN A 297 -4.88 12.62 -15.76
N LEU A 298 -5.84 13.08 -14.96
CA LEU A 298 -7.23 12.62 -14.93
C LEU A 298 -8.12 13.86 -14.88
N ASP A 299 -9.08 13.96 -15.80
CA ASP A 299 -10.06 15.06 -15.89
C ASP A 299 -9.45 16.48 -15.91
N GLY A 300 -8.23 16.61 -16.46
CA GLY A 300 -7.46 17.86 -16.49
C GLY A 300 -6.67 18.13 -15.21
N ILE A 301 -6.95 17.43 -14.11
CA ILE A 301 -6.20 17.49 -12.85
C ILE A 301 -4.92 16.65 -12.99
N TRP A 302 -3.80 17.20 -12.51
CA TRP A 302 -2.47 16.59 -12.58
C TRP A 302 -2.02 16.04 -11.22
N TYR A 303 -1.37 14.88 -11.26
CA TYR A 303 -0.91 14.12 -10.11
C TYR A 303 0.62 14.04 -10.14
N HIS A 304 1.27 14.33 -9.01
CA HIS A 304 2.72 14.34 -8.90
C HIS A 304 3.33 12.94 -9.06
N ARG A 305 4.64 12.91 -9.30
CA ARG A 305 5.46 11.70 -9.20
C ARG A 305 5.87 11.49 -7.74
N VAL A 306 6.00 10.23 -7.35
CA VAL A 306 6.56 9.80 -6.06
C VAL A 306 7.64 8.77 -6.38
N ASP A 307 8.81 8.89 -5.74
CA ASP A 307 9.85 7.85 -5.83
C ASP A 307 9.33 6.56 -5.18
N THR A 308 9.56 5.39 -5.78
CA THR A 308 9.07 4.12 -5.20
C THR A 308 9.66 3.80 -3.83
N ASP A 309 10.75 4.47 -3.44
CA ASP A 309 11.40 4.36 -2.14
C ASP A 309 10.98 5.49 -1.16
N GLU A 310 10.29 6.53 -1.64
CA GLU A 310 9.70 7.63 -0.82
C GLU A 310 8.18 7.46 -0.59
N ILE A 311 7.60 6.30 -0.91
CA ILE A 311 6.18 6.02 -0.65
C ILE A 311 5.93 5.97 0.87
N PRO A 312 5.16 6.92 1.45
CA PRO A 312 4.94 7.01 2.90
C PRO A 312 4.12 5.83 3.42
N SER A 313 4.23 5.54 4.73
CA SER A 313 3.53 4.42 5.35
C SER A 313 2.00 4.56 5.27
N GLY A 314 1.32 3.43 5.05
CA GLY A 314 -0.14 3.31 5.08
C GLY A 314 -0.73 3.28 6.50
N TYR A 315 0.08 3.60 7.50
CA TYR A 315 -0.23 3.50 8.93
C TYR A 315 0.40 4.65 9.72
N ASN A 316 -0.12 4.87 10.92
CA ASN A 316 0.39 5.84 11.89
C ASN A 316 0.65 5.13 13.22
N THR A 317 1.42 5.79 14.09
CA THR A 317 1.67 5.30 15.45
C THR A 317 1.21 6.33 16.49
N VAL A 318 0.81 5.84 17.67
CA VAL A 318 0.42 6.65 18.82
C VAL A 318 1.03 6.06 20.10
N PRO A 319 1.66 6.86 20.98
CA PRO A 319 2.10 6.37 22.28
C PRO A 319 0.88 6.12 23.17
N VAL A 320 0.83 4.97 23.83
CA VAL A 320 -0.26 4.59 24.74
C VAL A 320 0.34 4.14 26.07
N LYS A 321 -0.10 4.75 27.16
CA LYS A 321 0.19 4.31 28.51
C LYS A 321 -0.78 3.18 28.87
N VAL A 322 -0.27 2.08 29.42
CA VAL A 322 -1.10 0.99 29.95
C VAL A 322 -0.96 0.98 31.47
N ASP A 323 -2.09 0.78 32.15
CA ASP A 323 -2.16 0.46 33.58
C ASP A 323 -2.84 -0.91 33.72
N ASP A 324 -2.02 -1.96 33.87
CA ASP A 324 -2.48 -3.34 34.03
C ASP A 324 -2.56 -3.68 35.52
N PHE A 325 -3.67 -3.29 36.14
CA PHE A 325 -3.97 -3.47 37.57
C PHE A 325 -2.91 -2.89 38.53
N GLY A 326 -2.38 -1.70 38.21
CA GLY A 326 -1.31 -1.00 38.93
C GLY A 326 0.07 -1.17 38.31
N ASN A 327 0.24 -2.10 37.35
CA ASN A 327 1.48 -2.23 36.58
C ASN A 327 1.45 -1.24 35.41
N VAL A 328 2.05 -0.07 35.62
CA VAL A 328 2.11 1.00 34.61
C VAL A 328 3.30 0.79 33.68
N TYR A 329 3.05 0.73 32.37
CA TYR A 329 4.10 0.66 31.34
C TYR A 329 3.73 1.47 30.09
N MET A 330 4.76 1.87 29.34
CA MET A 330 4.59 2.61 28.08
C MET A 330 4.61 1.67 26.89
N THR A 331 3.70 1.91 25.96
CA THR A 331 3.58 1.19 24.70
C THR A 331 3.47 2.17 23.54
N LYS A 332 3.64 1.66 22.32
CA LYS A 332 3.24 2.35 21.09
C LYS A 332 2.25 1.45 20.36
N MET A 333 1.16 2.03 19.87
CA MET A 333 0.17 1.36 19.04
C MET A 333 0.34 1.81 17.59
N LEU A 334 0.44 0.87 16.66
CA LEU A 334 0.56 1.08 15.21
C LEU A 334 -0.72 0.58 14.57
N ALA A 335 -1.38 1.39 13.73
CA ALA A 335 -2.60 0.98 13.03
C ALA A 335 -2.69 1.58 11.62
N GLY A 336 -3.15 0.79 10.64
CA GLY A 336 -3.37 1.23 9.27
C GLY A 336 -3.43 0.08 8.27
N LEU A 337 -3.11 0.38 7.00
CA LEU A 337 -3.05 -0.57 5.89
C LEU A 337 -1.63 -1.13 5.78
N VAL A 338 -1.44 -2.29 6.42
CA VAL A 338 -0.14 -2.83 6.84
C VAL A 338 0.27 -4.07 6.06
N GLY A 339 -0.58 -4.56 5.16
CA GLY A 339 -0.28 -5.71 4.32
C GLY A 339 -1.16 -5.78 3.09
N ILE A 340 -0.93 -6.82 2.30
CA ILE A 340 -1.71 -7.21 1.13
C ILE A 340 -2.13 -8.67 1.34
N GLU A 341 -3.43 -8.91 1.41
CA GLU A 341 -3.98 -10.25 1.36
C GLU A 341 -4.11 -10.67 -0.11
N ALA A 342 -3.61 -11.86 -0.43
CA ALA A 342 -3.88 -12.50 -1.70
C ALA A 342 -4.96 -13.57 -1.53
N THR A 343 -6.04 -13.41 -2.28
CA THR A 343 -7.21 -14.30 -2.33
C THR A 343 -7.34 -15.05 -3.66
N PRO A 344 -8.15 -16.13 -3.65
CA PRO A 344 -8.73 -16.74 -4.85
C PRO A 344 -9.77 -15.88 -5.58
N ILE A 345 -10.17 -16.34 -6.76
CA ILE A 345 -11.50 -16.04 -7.33
C ILE A 345 -12.49 -17.08 -6.81
N THR A 346 -13.51 -16.65 -6.06
CA THR A 346 -14.67 -17.48 -5.74
C THR A 346 -15.57 -17.61 -6.97
N SER A 347 -15.61 -18.80 -7.57
CA SER A 347 -16.59 -19.13 -8.61
C SER A 347 -17.96 -19.44 -7.99
N ALA A 348 -19.05 -19.08 -8.69
CA ALA A 348 -20.43 -19.23 -8.19
C ALA A 348 -20.89 -20.69 -7.97
N SER A 349 -20.04 -21.68 -8.30
CA SER A 349 -20.26 -23.11 -8.09
C SER A 349 -19.61 -23.66 -6.80
N GLY A 350 -18.91 -22.84 -6.01
CA GLY A 350 -18.40 -23.23 -4.69
C GLY A 350 -17.29 -24.29 -4.71
N GLN A 351 -16.43 -24.28 -5.74
CA GLN A 351 -15.27 -25.19 -5.82
C GLN A 351 -13.94 -24.48 -5.57
N GLU A 352 -13.40 -24.70 -4.37
CA GLU A 352 -12.05 -24.34 -3.93
C GLU A 352 -10.98 -25.25 -4.58
N ALA A 353 -10.67 -25.07 -5.87
CA ALA A 353 -9.58 -25.69 -6.68
C ALA A 353 -8.34 -24.81 -7.02
N GLY A 354 -7.13 -24.89 -6.44
CA GLY A 354 -5.90 -24.19 -6.98
C GLY A 354 -4.99 -23.35 -6.03
N SER A 355 -4.89 -22.02 -6.21
CA SER A 355 -4.07 -21.09 -5.39
C SER A 355 -4.62 -19.63 -5.29
N LEU A 356 -3.89 -18.56 -5.69
CA LEU A 356 -4.18 -17.13 -5.38
C LEU A 356 -3.86 -16.18 -6.54
N ASN A 357 -4.75 -15.24 -6.91
CA ASN A 357 -4.58 -14.29 -8.03
C ASN A 357 -5.33 -12.94 -7.89
N THR A 358 -6.02 -12.75 -6.77
CA THR A 358 -6.79 -11.55 -6.42
C THR A 358 -6.14 -10.94 -5.19
N ILE A 359 -6.07 -9.62 -5.05
CA ILE A 359 -5.41 -8.96 -3.92
C ILE A 359 -6.23 -7.82 -3.32
N GLN A 360 -6.10 -7.66 -2.01
CA GLN A 360 -6.77 -6.63 -1.22
C GLN A 360 -5.82 -6.00 -0.18
N PRO A 361 -5.87 -4.68 0.06
CA PRO A 361 -5.19 -4.06 1.20
C PRO A 361 -5.70 -4.62 2.54
N VAL A 362 -4.79 -4.94 3.47
CA VAL A 362 -5.13 -5.41 4.81
C VAL A 362 -4.96 -4.30 5.84
N ALA A 363 -6.08 -3.88 6.41
CA ALA A 363 -6.10 -3.13 7.66
C ALA A 363 -5.69 -4.03 8.84
N GLY A 364 -4.81 -3.53 9.70
CA GLY A 364 -4.32 -4.25 10.87
C GLY A 364 -3.65 -3.32 11.88
N TRP A 365 -3.35 -3.86 13.07
CA TRP A 365 -2.73 -3.09 14.15
C TRP A 365 -1.88 -3.96 15.08
N TRP A 366 -0.93 -3.32 15.75
CA TRP A 366 -0.14 -3.86 16.86
C TRP A 366 -0.09 -2.86 18.00
N MET A 367 0.06 -3.38 19.21
CA MET A 367 0.41 -2.64 20.41
C MET A 367 1.65 -3.33 20.99
N TYR A 368 2.73 -2.58 21.23
CA TYR A 368 4.00 -3.13 21.70
C TYR A 368 4.64 -2.27 22.77
N GLU A 369 5.28 -2.91 23.74
CA GLU A 369 5.98 -2.25 24.84
C GLU A 369 7.28 -1.62 24.32
N ILE A 370 7.56 -0.39 24.76
CA ILE A 370 8.76 0.37 24.40
C ILE A 370 9.58 0.69 25.66
N ASP A 371 10.86 1.03 25.51
CA ASP A 371 11.55 1.71 26.61
C ASP A 371 11.25 3.22 26.57
N SER A 372 10.57 3.73 27.59
CA SER A 372 10.27 5.15 27.69
C SER A 372 11.53 5.99 27.93
N GLY A 373 12.52 5.48 28.66
CA GLY A 373 13.77 6.19 28.89
C GLY A 373 14.62 6.30 27.62
N GLU A 374 14.71 5.24 26.83
CA GLU A 374 15.43 5.27 25.55
C GLU A 374 14.70 6.13 24.49
N GLU A 375 13.37 6.06 24.39
CA GLU A 375 12.62 6.89 23.43
C GLU A 375 12.61 8.37 23.84
N GLU A 376 12.52 8.71 25.14
CA GLU A 376 12.70 10.08 25.63
C GLU A 376 14.11 10.63 25.36
N ALA A 377 15.14 9.82 25.57
CA ALA A 377 16.52 10.21 25.27
C ALA A 377 16.73 10.44 23.76
N ARG A 378 16.17 9.57 22.93
CA ARG A 378 16.26 9.63 21.46
C ARG A 378 15.53 10.84 20.89
N GLU A 379 14.30 11.11 21.33
CA GLU A 379 13.55 12.30 20.92
C GLU A 379 14.20 13.61 21.39
N LYS A 380 14.88 13.59 22.56
CA LYS A 380 15.70 14.71 23.01
C LYS A 380 16.92 14.93 22.10
N GLU A 381 17.63 13.88 21.70
CA GLU A 381 18.78 14.00 20.77
C GLU A 381 18.33 14.48 19.38
N LYS A 382 17.24 13.93 18.83
CA LYS A 382 16.65 14.39 17.55
C LYS A 382 16.31 15.88 17.58
N ARG A 383 15.67 16.37 18.65
CA ARG A 383 15.35 17.80 18.83
C ARG A 383 16.61 18.67 18.88
N GLN A 384 17.70 18.19 19.48
CA GLN A 384 18.99 18.88 19.51
C GLN A 384 19.63 18.94 18.11
N LEU A 385 19.69 17.81 17.39
CA LEU A 385 20.22 17.76 16.01
C LEU A 385 19.43 18.65 15.05
N LYS A 386 18.08 18.62 15.12
CA LYS A 386 17.22 19.48 14.29
C LYS A 386 17.39 20.95 14.65
N ALA A 387 17.53 21.31 15.92
CA ALA A 387 17.84 22.68 16.32
C ALA A 387 19.22 23.16 15.80
N GLU A 388 20.24 22.30 15.79
CA GLU A 388 21.53 22.62 15.17
C GLU A 388 21.40 22.80 13.64
N MET A 389 20.69 21.92 12.95
CA MET A 389 20.47 22.03 11.49
C MET A 389 19.75 23.33 11.12
N ASN A 390 18.63 23.63 11.77
CA ASN A 390 17.90 24.89 11.59
C ASN A 390 18.79 26.12 11.89
N SER A 391 19.75 26.02 12.82
CA SER A 391 20.70 27.11 13.11
C SER A 391 21.74 27.34 12.01
N ILE A 392 22.07 26.30 11.23
CA ILE A 392 22.95 26.42 10.05
C ILE A 392 22.19 27.10 8.91
N GLU A 393 20.97 26.65 8.64
CA GLU A 393 20.07 27.24 7.62
C GLU A 393 19.81 28.73 7.91
N ALA A 394 19.58 29.09 9.17
CA ALA A 394 19.36 30.47 9.61
C ALA A 394 20.64 31.33 9.61
N ALA A 395 21.84 30.73 9.65
CA ALA A 395 23.10 31.45 9.68
C ALA A 395 23.60 31.90 8.29
N SER A 396 23.22 31.20 7.22
CA SER A 396 23.52 31.61 5.84
C SER A 396 22.49 31.06 4.86
N ALA A 397 21.90 31.91 4.03
CA ALA A 397 21.02 31.49 2.94
C ALA A 397 21.75 30.68 1.84
N ASP A 398 23.09 30.69 1.83
CA ASP A 398 23.94 29.96 0.88
C ASP A 398 24.74 28.83 1.56
N TRP A 399 24.28 28.35 2.73
CA TRP A 399 24.97 27.33 3.54
C TRP A 399 25.30 26.04 2.77
N ALA A 400 24.53 25.70 1.74
CA ALA A 400 24.72 24.50 0.94
C ALA A 400 25.97 24.56 0.05
N ASN A 401 26.39 25.77 -0.35
CA ASN A 401 27.59 26.02 -1.15
C ASN A 401 28.83 26.34 -0.29
N ASP A 402 28.67 26.70 0.99
CA ASP A 402 29.76 26.75 1.96
C ASP A 402 30.18 25.32 2.34
N PRO A 403 31.43 24.88 2.08
CA PRO A 403 31.82 23.50 2.34
C PRO A 403 31.77 23.08 3.82
N GLN A 404 31.99 24.00 4.77
CA GLN A 404 32.01 23.68 6.20
C GLN A 404 30.60 23.60 6.77
N LEU A 405 29.72 24.53 6.38
CA LEU A 405 28.32 24.49 6.77
C LEU A 405 27.60 23.30 6.15
N SER A 406 27.84 23.04 4.86
CA SER A 406 27.28 21.90 4.12
C SER A 406 27.76 20.56 4.70
N GLU A 407 29.07 20.35 4.94
CA GLU A 407 29.56 19.10 5.57
C GLU A 407 28.95 18.92 6.98
N ARG A 408 28.92 19.98 7.80
CA ARG A 408 28.33 19.90 9.14
C ARG A 408 26.84 19.56 9.09
N TYR A 409 26.09 20.20 8.19
CA TYR A 409 24.67 19.93 8.01
C TYR A 409 24.41 18.47 7.61
N TRP A 410 25.08 17.97 6.57
CA TRP A 410 24.89 16.58 6.12
C TRP A 410 25.30 15.54 7.16
N LYS A 411 26.28 15.88 8.03
CA LYS A 411 26.68 15.04 9.17
C LYS A 411 25.65 15.02 10.31
N LEU A 412 24.99 16.14 10.59
CA LEU A 412 23.87 16.23 11.53
C LEU A 412 22.62 15.52 10.97
N PHE A 413 22.31 15.75 9.68
CA PHE A 413 21.23 15.10 8.94
C PHE A 413 21.39 13.58 8.94
N SER A 414 22.59 13.04 8.63
CA SER A 414 22.84 11.59 8.71
C SER A 414 22.53 11.08 10.10
N LYS A 415 23.08 11.68 11.16
CA LYS A 415 22.80 11.28 12.54
C LYS A 415 21.31 11.31 12.89
N HIS A 416 20.58 12.35 12.48
CA HIS A 416 19.14 12.47 12.73
C HIS A 416 18.38 11.32 12.05
N ARG A 417 18.70 11.04 10.78
CA ARG A 417 18.14 9.92 10.01
C ARG A 417 18.53 8.57 10.61
N ASP A 418 19.75 8.41 11.11
CA ASP A 418 20.22 7.18 11.72
C ASP A 418 19.47 6.91 13.05
N LEU A 419 19.08 7.95 13.81
CA LEU A 419 18.16 7.88 14.97
C LEU A 419 16.68 7.66 14.59
N GLU A 420 16.34 7.73 13.31
CA GLU A 420 15.03 7.35 12.76
C GLU A 420 15.05 5.93 12.21
N LEU A 421 16.18 5.48 11.67
CA LEU A 421 16.39 4.11 11.20
C LEU A 421 16.60 3.11 12.34
N VAL A 422 17.09 3.53 13.51
CA VAL A 422 17.23 2.71 14.75
C VAL A 422 16.07 2.97 15.71
#